data_AF-R7QXS1-F1
#
_entry.id   AF-R7QXS1-F1
#
_cell.length_a   1.000
_cell.length_b   1.000
_cell.length_c   1.000
_cell.angle_alpha   90.00
_cell.angle_beta   90.00
_cell.angle_gamma   90.00
#
_symmetry.space_group_name_H-M   'P 1'
#
loop_
_entity.id
_entity.type
_entity.pdbx_description
1 polymer ?
#
loop_
_entity_poly.entity_id
_entity_poly.type
_entity_poly.pdbx_seq_one_letter_code
_entity_poly.pdbx_strand_id
1 'polypeptide(L)'
;MVPIESVVNKFPRMIRDLSRKLNKKMELVMSGEDTELDRTVVDQIGDPLQHLLRNSADHGLESAELRKERGKPETGTIRLNAFQEGNNVIIEVGDDGNGIDTERVKSKAIERGLVTEEQAEKLTQKEIIDFLFMPSFSMAKTITDISGRGVGLDVVKSNIEALGGDVEVKTKLGEGTTFTVRLPLTLAIIQALMVEIRDEKYAIALGSIQNIEDIPVKDIKYVEAKEVIHLRGLVIPIIRLDKLLDSAPREEEPESLTVVIVKKGEKYAGLVVDNLIGQQEIVIKSLGKYINNNKLISGATILGDGEVALILDVNTLM
;
A
#
# COMPACT_ATOMS: atom_id res chain seq x y z
N MET A 1 -19.71 4.09 4.79
CA MET A 1 -18.80 5.08 4.19
C MET A 1 -18.94 6.38 4.94
N VAL A 2 -17.92 7.24 4.89
CA VAL A 2 -17.87 8.55 5.56
C VAL A 2 -17.28 9.58 4.61
N PRO A 3 -17.71 10.86 4.66
CA PRO A 3 -17.16 11.89 3.79
C PRO A 3 -15.72 12.23 4.14
N ILE A 4 -14.93 12.56 3.12
CA ILE A 4 -13.52 12.97 3.29
C ILE A 4 -13.38 14.31 4.04
N GLU A 5 -14.46 15.10 4.13
CA GLU A 5 -14.60 16.38 4.85
C GLU A 5 -13.93 16.36 6.24
N SER A 6 -14.15 15.27 6.99
CA SER A 6 -13.62 15.06 8.35
C SER A 6 -12.10 15.21 8.45
N VAL A 7 -11.38 14.92 7.36
CA VAL A 7 -9.92 14.98 7.28
C VAL A 7 -9.44 16.26 6.62
N VAL A 8 -10.11 16.73 5.57
CA VAL A 8 -9.67 17.89 4.79
C VAL A 8 -9.93 19.23 5.50
N ASN A 9 -10.89 19.28 6.43
CA ASN A 9 -11.25 20.47 7.19
C ASN A 9 -10.09 21.13 7.97
N LYS A 10 -9.01 20.39 8.28
CA LYS A 10 -7.82 20.92 8.96
C LYS A 10 -6.83 21.61 8.01
N PHE A 11 -6.89 21.34 6.71
CA PHE A 11 -5.90 21.80 5.73
C PHE A 11 -5.90 23.31 5.45
N PRO A 12 -7.05 24.02 5.42
CA PRO A 12 -7.05 25.48 5.26
C PRO A 12 -6.23 26.21 6.33
N ARG A 13 -6.29 25.73 7.59
CA ARG A 13 -5.49 26.29 8.69
C ARG A 13 -4.01 26.01 8.47
N MET A 14 -3.65 24.77 8.11
CA MET A 14 -2.27 24.40 7.82
C MET A 14 -1.64 25.24 6.70
N ILE A 15 -2.36 25.44 5.59
CA ILE A 15 -1.85 26.24 4.46
C ILE A 15 -1.65 27.70 4.86
N ARG A 16 -2.54 28.27 5.67
CA ARG A 16 -2.37 29.61 6.23
C ARG A 16 -1.11 29.74 7.10
N ASP A 17 -0.82 28.73 7.91
CA ASP A 17 0.39 28.71 8.75
C ASP A 17 1.66 28.56 7.90
N LEU A 18 1.63 27.70 6.87
CA LEU A 18 2.73 27.54 5.91
C LEU A 18 2.99 28.82 5.10
N SER A 19 1.94 29.50 4.66
CA SER A 19 2.02 30.78 3.95
C SER A 19 2.83 31.82 4.74
N ARG A 20 2.54 31.95 6.05
CA ARG A 20 3.27 32.85 6.96
C ARG A 20 4.71 32.40 7.18
N LYS A 21 4.93 31.10 7.40
CA LYS A 21 6.26 30.55 7.70
C LYS A 21 7.22 30.65 6.51
N LEU A 22 6.72 30.43 5.30
CA LEU A 22 7.50 30.45 4.06
C LEU A 22 7.55 31.85 3.41
N ASN A 23 6.80 32.81 3.94
CA ASN A 23 6.63 34.14 3.38
C ASN A 23 6.19 34.11 1.90
N LYS A 24 5.24 33.23 1.57
CA LYS A 24 4.66 33.08 0.23
C LYS A 24 3.14 33.27 0.31
N LYS A 25 2.59 34.13 -0.55
CA LYS A 25 1.13 34.30 -0.67
C LYS A 25 0.54 33.10 -1.40
N MET A 26 -0.36 32.38 -0.73
CA MET A 26 -1.00 31.18 -1.30
C MET A 26 -2.43 31.02 -0.79
N GLU A 27 -3.26 30.39 -1.60
CA GLU A 27 -4.64 30.02 -1.27
C GLU A 27 -4.89 28.53 -1.52
N LEU A 28 -5.78 27.93 -0.72
CA LEU A 28 -6.24 26.56 -0.88
C LEU A 28 -7.68 26.59 -1.37
N VAL A 29 -7.94 25.96 -2.51
CA VAL A 29 -9.28 25.73 -3.06
C VAL A 29 -9.60 24.25 -2.91
N MET A 30 -10.71 23.93 -2.27
CA MET A 30 -11.17 22.56 -2.06
C MET A 30 -12.51 22.33 -2.76
N SER A 31 -12.67 21.15 -3.35
CA SER A 31 -13.93 20.71 -3.98
C SER A 31 -14.16 19.22 -3.76
N GLY A 32 -15.44 18.83 -3.66
CA GLY A 32 -15.85 17.44 -3.46
C GLY A 32 -15.54 16.89 -2.07
N GLU A 33 -15.59 17.74 -1.04
CA GLU A 33 -15.37 17.36 0.36
C GLU A 33 -16.41 16.34 0.87
N ASP A 34 -17.57 16.29 0.21
CA ASP A 34 -18.65 15.33 0.43
C ASP A 34 -18.40 13.95 -0.19
N THR A 35 -17.30 13.77 -0.93
CA THR A 35 -16.93 12.46 -1.52
C THR A 35 -16.78 11.41 -0.43
N GLU A 36 -17.56 10.33 -0.54
CA GLU A 36 -17.60 9.25 0.43
C GLU A 36 -16.49 8.22 0.21
N LEU A 37 -15.89 7.76 1.31
CA LEU A 37 -14.83 6.76 1.35
C LEU A 37 -15.06 5.77 2.52
N ASP A 38 -14.35 4.65 2.52
CA ASP A 38 -14.29 3.79 3.72
C ASP A 38 -13.66 4.55 4.90
N ARG A 39 -14.16 4.31 6.11
CA ARG A 39 -13.67 4.98 7.33
C ARG A 39 -12.18 4.74 7.57
N THR A 40 -11.70 3.52 7.33
CA THR A 40 -10.28 3.19 7.48
C THR A 40 -9.42 4.00 6.50
N VAL A 41 -9.90 4.15 5.27
CA VAL A 41 -9.22 4.93 4.22
C VAL A 41 -9.18 6.40 4.63
N VAL A 42 -10.29 6.96 5.11
CA VAL A 42 -10.35 8.35 5.60
C VAL A 42 -9.36 8.58 6.74
N ASP A 43 -9.32 7.71 7.74
CA ASP A 43 -8.40 7.85 8.89
C ASP A 43 -6.92 7.81 8.47
N GLN A 44 -6.58 7.08 7.41
CA GLN A 44 -5.19 6.89 6.95
C GLN A 44 -4.76 7.84 5.82
N ILE A 45 -5.68 8.36 5.00
CA ILE A 45 -5.36 9.20 3.82
C ILE A 45 -4.93 10.62 4.20
N GLY A 46 -5.24 11.07 5.42
CA GLY A 46 -4.95 12.42 5.87
C GLY A 46 -3.47 12.78 5.86
N ASP A 47 -2.60 11.88 6.30
CA ASP A 47 -1.14 12.12 6.35
C ASP A 47 -0.52 12.20 4.93
N PRO A 48 -0.81 11.29 3.99
CA PRO A 48 -0.42 11.43 2.58
C PRO A 48 -0.85 12.76 1.95
N LEU A 49 -2.12 13.16 2.10
CA LEU A 49 -2.61 14.42 1.53
C LEU A 49 -1.95 15.64 2.18
N GLN A 50 -1.75 15.61 3.49
CA GLN A 50 -1.03 16.66 4.20
C GLN A 50 0.39 16.85 3.63
N HIS A 51 1.06 15.75 3.31
CA HIS A 51 2.39 15.77 2.75
C HIS A 51 2.42 16.34 1.32
N LEU A 52 1.49 15.92 0.45
CA LEU A 52 1.36 16.47 -0.90
C LEU A 52 1.10 17.98 -0.88
N LEU A 53 0.18 18.43 -0.03
CA LEU A 53 -0.12 19.86 0.16
C LEU A 53 1.10 20.65 0.65
N ARG A 54 1.89 20.08 1.57
CA ARG A 54 3.14 20.71 2.04
C ARG A 54 4.17 20.82 0.91
N ASN A 55 4.32 19.78 0.08
CA ASN A 55 5.23 19.80 -1.06
C ASN A 55 4.83 20.88 -2.08
N SER A 56 3.54 21.02 -2.37
CA SER A 56 3.03 22.11 -3.20
C SER A 56 3.33 23.49 -2.60
N ALA A 57 3.19 23.67 -1.29
CA ALA A 57 3.49 24.96 -0.64
C ALA A 57 5.00 25.29 -0.56
N ASP A 58 5.84 24.32 -0.21
CA ASP A 58 7.27 24.51 0.04
C ASP A 58 8.09 24.52 -1.26
N HIS A 59 7.85 23.54 -2.13
CA HIS A 59 8.64 23.33 -3.34
C HIS A 59 7.90 23.67 -4.63
N GLY A 60 6.59 23.42 -4.69
CA GLY A 60 5.78 23.72 -5.86
C GLY A 60 5.71 25.22 -6.12
N LEU A 61 5.13 25.97 -5.19
CA LEU A 61 4.94 27.41 -5.32
C LEU A 61 6.25 28.19 -5.23
N GLU A 62 6.47 29.06 -6.23
CA GLU A 62 7.56 30.01 -6.27
C GLU A 62 7.31 31.27 -5.40
N SER A 63 8.33 32.12 -5.22
CA SER A 63 8.16 33.39 -4.49
C SER A 63 7.31 34.39 -5.29
N ALA A 64 6.70 35.35 -4.61
CA ALA A 64 5.90 36.40 -5.25
C ALA A 64 6.68 37.18 -6.33
N GLU A 65 7.98 37.39 -6.10
CA GLU A 65 8.90 38.03 -7.06
C GLU A 65 9.03 37.20 -8.34
N LEU A 66 9.34 35.90 -8.21
CA LEU A 66 9.49 35.01 -9.36
C LEU A 66 8.16 34.80 -10.10
N ARG A 67 7.02 34.79 -9.38
CA ARG A 67 5.69 34.76 -10.00
C ARG A 67 5.46 35.98 -10.89
N LYS A 68 5.80 37.17 -10.38
CA LYS A 68 5.66 38.42 -11.14
C LYS A 68 6.56 38.44 -12.37
N GLU A 69 7.80 37.98 -12.26
CA GLU A 69 8.74 37.85 -13.39
C GLU A 69 8.20 36.91 -14.47
N ARG A 70 7.46 35.88 -14.06
CA ARG A 70 6.86 34.87 -14.97
C ARG A 70 5.44 35.22 -15.42
N GLY A 71 4.94 36.41 -15.10
CA GLY A 71 3.60 36.86 -15.49
C GLY A 71 2.46 36.12 -14.79
N LYS A 72 2.72 35.45 -13.67
CA LYS A 72 1.72 34.74 -12.86
C LYS A 72 1.08 35.64 -11.80
N PRO A 73 -0.13 35.32 -11.32
CA PRO A 73 -0.75 36.01 -10.20
C PRO A 73 0.16 35.99 -8.96
N GLU A 74 0.16 37.07 -8.16
CA GLU A 74 1.01 37.16 -6.97
C GLU A 74 0.70 36.06 -5.94
N THR A 75 -0.58 35.70 -5.81
CA THR A 75 -1.04 34.59 -4.95
C THR A 75 -0.94 33.27 -5.71
N GLY A 76 -0.25 32.29 -5.15
CA GLY A 76 -0.22 30.91 -5.65
C GLY A 76 -1.49 30.14 -5.28
N THR A 77 -1.93 29.26 -6.16
CA THR A 77 -3.14 28.45 -5.95
C THR A 77 -2.75 27.00 -5.70
N ILE A 78 -3.22 26.43 -4.59
CA ILE A 78 -3.20 24.99 -4.32
C ILE A 78 -4.64 24.49 -4.38
N ARG A 79 -4.87 23.40 -5.09
CA ARG A 79 -6.19 22.79 -5.32
C ARG A 79 -6.22 21.40 -4.72
N LEU A 80 -7.26 21.09 -3.97
CA LEU A 80 -7.60 19.73 -3.54
C LEU A 80 -8.99 19.40 -4.07
N ASN A 81 -9.07 18.46 -4.99
CA ASN A 81 -10.34 18.04 -5.60
C ASN A 81 -10.54 16.55 -5.33
N ALA A 82 -11.67 16.17 -4.77
CA ALA A 82 -12.04 14.76 -4.60
C ALA A 82 -13.32 14.48 -5.40
N PHE A 83 -13.35 13.37 -6.13
CA PHE A 83 -14.54 12.94 -6.85
C PHE A 83 -14.53 11.44 -7.10
N GLN A 84 -15.71 10.86 -7.33
CA GLN A 84 -15.81 9.45 -7.69
C GLN A 84 -15.72 9.28 -9.21
N GLU A 85 -14.88 8.34 -9.66
CA GLU A 85 -14.76 7.92 -11.06
C GLU A 85 -14.85 6.39 -11.13
N GLY A 86 -16.02 5.90 -11.59
CA GLY A 86 -16.30 4.46 -11.63
C GLY A 86 -16.29 3.83 -10.23
N ASN A 87 -15.45 2.81 -10.04
CA ASN A 87 -15.27 2.11 -8.76
C ASN A 87 -14.11 2.68 -7.92
N ASN A 88 -13.58 3.84 -8.30
CA ASN A 88 -12.50 4.49 -7.60
C ASN A 88 -12.94 5.88 -7.13
N VAL A 89 -12.33 6.32 -6.03
CA VAL A 89 -12.30 7.71 -5.61
C VAL A 89 -10.98 8.30 -6.06
N ILE A 90 -11.08 9.42 -6.79
CA ILE A 90 -9.95 10.19 -7.29
C ILE A 90 -9.78 11.40 -6.38
N ILE A 91 -8.57 11.59 -5.85
CA ILE A 91 -8.19 12.76 -5.08
C ILE A 91 -7.01 13.43 -5.77
N GLU A 92 -7.22 14.64 -6.26
CA GLU A 92 -6.21 15.44 -6.95
C GLU A 92 -5.69 16.53 -6.03
N VAL A 93 -4.36 16.60 -5.88
CA VAL A 93 -3.66 17.69 -5.21
C VAL A 93 -2.80 18.40 -6.24
N GLY A 94 -3.21 19.61 -6.62
CA GLY A 94 -2.55 20.39 -7.66
C GLY A 94 -2.06 21.74 -7.19
N ASP A 95 -1.04 22.27 -7.85
CA ASP A 95 -0.57 23.65 -7.69
C ASP A 95 -0.26 24.30 -9.03
N ASP A 96 -0.25 25.63 -9.05
CA ASP A 96 0.12 26.45 -10.20
C ASP A 96 1.55 26.97 -10.12
N GLY A 97 2.45 26.20 -9.50
CA GLY A 97 3.82 26.60 -9.18
C GLY A 97 4.83 26.36 -10.30
N ASN A 98 6.08 26.12 -9.92
CA ASN A 98 7.21 25.89 -10.82
C ASN A 98 7.04 24.65 -11.71
N GLY A 99 6.23 23.68 -11.28
CA GLY A 99 6.32 22.33 -11.81
C GLY A 99 7.64 21.64 -11.48
N ILE A 100 7.74 20.38 -11.88
CA ILE A 100 8.94 19.55 -11.72
C ILE A 100 9.80 19.64 -12.98
N ASP A 101 11.09 19.92 -12.76
CA ASP A 101 12.13 19.87 -13.80
C ASP A 101 12.58 18.43 -14.03
N THR A 102 12.04 17.81 -15.08
CA THR A 102 12.27 16.40 -15.41
C THR A 102 13.70 16.14 -15.87
N GLU A 103 14.35 17.10 -16.53
CA GLU A 103 15.76 16.96 -16.91
C GLU A 103 16.64 16.91 -15.66
N ARG A 104 16.37 17.76 -14.67
CA ARG A 104 17.11 17.72 -13.41
C ARG A 104 16.86 16.43 -12.63
N VAL A 105 15.65 15.88 -12.66
CA VAL A 105 15.34 14.57 -12.06
C VAL A 105 16.13 13.46 -12.76
N LYS A 106 16.13 13.46 -14.10
CA LYS A 106 16.89 12.52 -14.94
C LYS A 106 18.39 12.58 -14.64
N SER A 107 18.99 13.77 -14.62
CA SER A 107 20.41 13.94 -14.29
C SER A 107 20.74 13.39 -12.89
N LYS A 108 19.86 13.61 -11.90
CA LYS A 108 20.05 13.11 -10.54
C LYS A 108 19.90 11.59 -10.44
N ALA A 109 19.06 10.98 -11.28
CA ALA A 109 18.93 9.53 -11.37
C ALA A 109 20.20 8.88 -11.94
N ILE A 110 20.82 9.50 -12.95
CA ILE A 110 22.10 9.07 -13.52
C ILE A 110 23.23 9.22 -12.49
N GLU A 111 23.33 10.37 -11.81
CA GLU A 111 24.35 10.62 -10.77
C GLU A 111 24.32 9.56 -9.66
N ARG A 112 23.11 9.08 -9.31
CA ARG A 112 22.90 8.04 -8.29
C ARG A 112 23.05 6.61 -8.81
N GLY A 113 23.37 6.43 -10.09
CA GLY A 113 23.55 5.11 -10.71
C GLY A 113 22.26 4.30 -10.84
N LEU A 114 21.08 4.94 -10.82
CA LEU A 114 19.80 4.25 -10.99
C LEU A 114 19.57 3.81 -12.44
N VAL A 115 20.10 4.59 -13.39
CA VAL A 115 20.04 4.34 -14.84
C VAL A 115 21.32 4.85 -15.50
N THR A 116 21.71 4.23 -16.61
CA THR A 116 22.79 4.75 -17.45
C THR A 116 22.30 5.92 -18.30
N GLU A 117 23.21 6.74 -18.83
CA GLU A 117 22.83 7.83 -19.76
C GLU A 117 22.03 7.32 -20.96
N GLU A 118 22.45 6.20 -21.55
CA GLU A 118 21.77 5.59 -22.71
C GLU A 118 20.36 5.07 -22.35
N GLN A 119 20.17 4.55 -21.13
CA GLN A 119 18.84 4.15 -20.65
C GLN A 119 17.97 5.38 -20.39
N ALA A 120 18.54 6.42 -19.78
CA ALA A 120 17.84 7.63 -19.42
C ALA A 120 17.31 8.43 -20.62
N GLU A 121 17.93 8.31 -21.79
CA GLU A 121 17.43 8.90 -23.05
C GLU A 121 16.17 8.21 -23.60
N LYS A 122 15.96 6.94 -23.28
CA LYS A 122 14.82 6.16 -23.75
C LYS A 122 13.59 6.27 -22.83
N LEU A 123 13.75 6.90 -21.66
CA LEU A 123 12.69 7.03 -20.67
C LEU A 123 11.67 8.09 -21.09
N THR A 124 10.41 7.77 -20.87
CA THR A 124 9.31 8.72 -20.95
C THR A 124 9.32 9.68 -19.76
N GLN A 125 8.63 10.82 -19.91
CA GLN A 125 8.49 11.79 -18.82
C GLN A 125 7.92 11.15 -17.55
N LYS A 126 6.95 10.23 -17.70
CA LYS A 126 6.32 9.50 -16.60
C LYS A 126 7.33 8.64 -15.84
N GLU A 127 8.13 7.84 -16.55
CA GLU A 127 9.15 6.99 -15.93
C GLU A 127 10.24 7.80 -15.22
N ILE A 128 10.61 8.97 -15.76
CA ILE A 128 11.55 9.89 -15.09
C ILE A 128 10.94 10.42 -13.79
N ILE A 129 9.66 10.79 -13.80
CA ILE A 129 8.96 11.27 -12.61
C ILE A 129 8.81 10.16 -11.56
N ASP A 130 8.67 8.91 -11.98
CA ASP A 130 8.56 7.77 -11.07
C ASP A 130 9.79 7.60 -10.16
N PHE A 131 10.97 8.10 -10.57
CA PHE A 131 12.15 8.14 -9.70
C PHE A 131 11.92 8.98 -8.44
N LEU A 132 11.04 9.98 -8.46
CA LEU A 132 10.71 10.78 -7.28
C LEU A 132 10.10 9.95 -6.15
N PHE A 133 9.48 8.82 -6.49
CA PHE A 133 8.90 7.89 -5.53
C PHE A 133 9.87 6.82 -5.03
N MET A 134 11.12 6.80 -5.51
CA MET A 134 12.11 5.86 -5.02
C MET A 134 12.57 6.22 -3.60
N PRO A 135 12.82 5.21 -2.74
CA PRO A 135 13.33 5.44 -1.40
C PRO A 135 14.59 6.31 -1.42
N SER A 136 14.64 7.30 -0.51
CA SER A 136 15.75 8.25 -0.38
C SER A 136 16.00 9.14 -1.60
N PHE A 137 15.13 9.13 -2.63
CA PHE A 137 15.21 10.07 -3.75
C PHE A 137 14.67 11.44 -3.32
N SER A 138 15.54 12.45 -3.33
CA SER A 138 15.15 13.82 -3.00
C SER A 138 15.92 14.78 -3.89
N MET A 139 15.28 15.86 -4.31
CA MET A 139 15.88 16.90 -5.16
C MET A 139 16.66 17.94 -4.36
N ALA A 140 16.49 18.00 -3.04
CA ALA A 140 17.16 18.98 -2.18
C ALA A 140 18.69 18.75 -2.13
N LYS A 141 19.45 19.85 -2.06
CA LYS A 141 20.91 19.85 -1.82
C LYS A 141 21.26 19.91 -0.32
N THR A 142 20.30 20.31 0.52
CA THR A 142 20.48 20.49 1.97
C THR A 142 19.30 19.85 2.71
N ILE A 143 19.58 19.09 3.78
CA ILE A 143 18.55 18.57 4.69
C ILE A 143 18.10 19.75 5.55
N THR A 144 16.84 20.20 5.41
CA THR A 144 16.26 21.24 6.26
C THR A 144 15.51 20.61 7.43
N ASP A 145 15.58 21.23 8.61
CA ASP A 145 14.97 20.74 9.87
C ASP A 145 13.42 20.59 9.79
N ILE A 146 12.79 21.22 8.80
CA ILE A 146 11.34 21.13 8.56
C ILE A 146 10.96 19.79 7.91
N SER A 147 11.93 19.09 7.30
CA SER A 147 11.79 17.77 6.67
C SER A 147 12.29 16.62 7.57
N GLY A 148 12.60 16.91 8.84
CA GLY A 148 13.30 16.05 9.82
C GLY A 148 12.60 14.76 10.29
N ARG A 149 11.73 14.15 9.48
CA ARG A 149 11.23 12.77 9.69
C ARG A 149 11.46 11.83 8.51
N GLY A 150 12.18 12.25 7.47
CA GLY A 150 12.48 11.37 6.33
C GLY A 150 11.24 10.95 5.54
N VAL A 151 10.21 11.80 5.47
CA VAL A 151 9.00 11.52 4.70
C VAL A 151 9.23 12.08 3.29
N GLY A 152 9.59 11.23 2.34
CA GLY A 152 9.61 11.57 0.92
C GLY A 152 8.31 11.19 0.23
N LEU A 153 8.24 11.44 -1.08
CA LEU A 153 7.14 10.96 -1.92
C LEU A 153 7.04 9.42 -1.90
N ASP A 154 8.14 8.72 -1.59
CA ASP A 154 8.18 7.27 -1.36
C ASP A 154 7.29 6.80 -0.20
N VAL A 155 7.17 7.60 0.87
CA VAL A 155 6.27 7.30 1.98
C VAL A 155 4.82 7.55 1.56
N VAL A 156 4.55 8.63 0.83
CA VAL A 156 3.22 8.92 0.29
C VAL A 156 2.75 7.78 -0.61
N LYS A 157 3.57 7.37 -1.59
CA LYS A 157 3.23 6.30 -2.53
C LYS A 157 2.88 5.01 -1.80
N SER A 158 3.72 4.57 -0.89
CA SER A 158 3.44 3.29 -0.21
C SER A 158 2.29 3.35 0.78
N ASN A 159 2.00 4.51 1.38
CA ASN A 159 0.78 4.64 2.20
C ASN A 159 -0.47 4.52 1.32
N ILE A 160 -0.43 5.06 0.10
CA ILE A 160 -1.53 4.94 -0.88
C ILE A 160 -1.63 3.50 -1.40
N GLU A 161 -0.52 2.84 -1.72
CA GLU A 161 -0.50 1.43 -2.14
C GLU A 161 -1.00 0.50 -1.02
N ALA A 162 -0.71 0.80 0.25
CA ALA A 162 -1.21 0.04 1.39
C ALA A 162 -2.74 0.13 1.54
N LEU A 163 -3.35 1.20 1.01
CA LEU A 163 -4.80 1.38 0.92
C LEU A 163 -5.40 0.73 -0.34
N GLY A 164 -4.59 0.00 -1.12
CA GLY A 164 -5.00 -0.62 -2.37
C GLY A 164 -5.15 0.37 -3.53
N GLY A 165 -4.57 1.56 -3.41
CA GLY A 165 -4.62 2.61 -4.44
C GLY A 165 -3.32 2.80 -5.21
N ASP A 166 -3.33 3.78 -6.11
CA ASP A 166 -2.17 4.24 -6.86
C ASP A 166 -2.04 5.77 -6.82
N VAL A 167 -0.83 6.27 -7.08
CA VAL A 167 -0.56 7.70 -7.22
C VAL A 167 0.16 7.96 -8.53
N GLU A 168 -0.30 8.96 -9.27
CA GLU A 168 0.28 9.44 -10.50
C GLU A 168 0.61 10.93 -10.38
N VAL A 169 1.59 11.39 -11.15
CA VAL A 169 1.98 12.80 -11.18
C VAL A 169 1.95 13.31 -12.61
N LYS A 170 1.24 14.40 -12.82
CA LYS A 170 1.29 15.19 -14.05
C LYS A 170 1.91 16.53 -13.73
N THR A 171 2.88 16.95 -14.52
CA THR A 171 3.62 18.17 -14.25
C THR A 171 4.12 18.79 -15.54
N LYS A 172 4.16 20.12 -15.55
CA LYS A 172 4.79 20.88 -16.63
C LYS A 172 5.58 22.03 -16.04
N LEU A 173 6.85 22.13 -16.46
CA LEU A 173 7.76 23.15 -15.97
C LEU A 173 7.19 24.54 -16.29
N GLY A 174 7.14 25.39 -15.28
CA GLY A 174 6.56 26.73 -15.32
C GLY A 174 5.05 26.79 -15.14
N GLU A 175 4.32 25.67 -15.20
CA GLU A 175 2.84 25.67 -15.11
C GLU A 175 2.32 25.07 -13.80
N GLY A 176 3.04 24.12 -13.22
CA GLY A 176 2.70 23.51 -11.94
C GLY A 176 2.73 21.98 -11.97
N THR A 177 2.24 21.38 -10.89
CA THR A 177 2.20 19.94 -10.68
C THR A 177 0.82 19.52 -10.17
N THR A 178 0.37 18.33 -10.54
CA THR A 178 -0.85 17.69 -10.05
C THR A 178 -0.55 16.24 -9.71
N PHE A 179 -0.75 15.90 -8.44
CA PHE A 179 -0.73 14.53 -7.94
C PHE A 179 -2.15 13.98 -7.99
N THR A 180 -2.36 12.87 -8.66
CA THR A 180 -3.64 12.17 -8.75
C THR A 180 -3.54 10.89 -7.94
N VAL A 181 -4.27 10.82 -6.84
CA VAL A 181 -4.39 9.63 -5.99
C VAL A 181 -5.67 8.90 -6.38
N ARG A 182 -5.58 7.62 -6.71
CA ARG A 182 -6.72 6.75 -6.99
C ARG A 182 -6.85 5.73 -5.87
N LEU A 183 -8.01 5.69 -5.24
CA LEU A 183 -8.31 4.73 -4.18
C LEU A 183 -9.55 3.93 -4.58
N PRO A 184 -9.60 2.62 -4.35
CA PRO A 184 -10.79 1.84 -4.59
C PRO A 184 -11.92 2.31 -3.65
N LEU A 185 -13.15 2.42 -4.16
CA LEU A 185 -14.32 2.82 -3.38
C LEU A 185 -14.61 1.84 -2.22
N THR A 186 -14.24 0.58 -2.40
CA THR A 186 -14.38 -0.50 -1.42
C THR A 186 -13.03 -1.17 -1.17
N LEU A 187 -12.77 -1.52 0.09
CA LEU A 187 -11.63 -2.39 0.42
C LEU A 187 -11.88 -3.78 -0.19
N ALA A 188 -10.82 -4.46 -0.62
CA ALA A 188 -10.92 -5.77 -1.26
C ALA A 188 -11.53 -6.80 -0.30
N ILE A 189 -12.79 -7.18 -0.55
CA ILE A 189 -13.46 -8.29 0.12
C ILE A 189 -13.05 -9.58 -0.59
N ILE A 190 -12.56 -10.55 0.17
CA ILE A 190 -12.34 -11.90 -0.33
C ILE A 190 -13.11 -12.90 0.51
N GLN A 191 -13.48 -14.02 -0.11
CA GLN A 191 -13.96 -15.18 0.62
C GLN A 191 -12.76 -15.98 1.12
N ALA A 192 -12.73 -16.24 2.42
CA ALA A 192 -11.66 -16.99 3.07
C ALA A 192 -12.23 -18.12 3.94
N LEU A 193 -11.44 -19.18 4.06
CA LEU A 193 -11.62 -20.22 5.06
C LEU A 193 -10.87 -19.78 6.31
N MET A 194 -11.60 -19.60 7.40
CA MET A 194 -11.06 -19.32 8.72
C MET A 194 -10.62 -20.63 9.35
N VAL A 195 -9.35 -20.68 9.75
CA VAL A 195 -8.72 -21.83 10.37
C VAL A 195 -8.07 -21.42 11.69
N GLU A 196 -7.96 -22.37 12.59
CA GLU A 196 -7.31 -22.18 13.87
C GLU A 196 -5.99 -22.97 13.88
N ILE A 197 -4.96 -22.34 14.43
CA ILE A 197 -3.65 -22.94 14.66
C ILE A 197 -3.30 -22.57 16.09
N ARG A 198 -3.31 -23.56 16.98
CA ARG A 198 -3.26 -23.37 18.43
C ARG A 198 -4.40 -22.47 18.89
N ASP A 199 -4.08 -21.33 19.49
CA ASP A 199 -5.05 -20.37 20.01
C ASP A 199 -5.17 -19.14 19.09
N GLU A 200 -4.67 -19.22 17.85
CA GLU A 200 -4.64 -18.11 16.90
C GLU A 200 -5.47 -18.40 15.65
N LYS A 201 -6.18 -17.38 15.19
CA LYS A 201 -7.05 -17.43 14.00
C LYS A 201 -6.30 -16.94 12.76
N TYR A 202 -6.38 -17.74 11.70
CA TYR A 202 -5.79 -17.45 10.40
C TYR A 202 -6.84 -17.57 9.29
N ALA A 203 -6.60 -16.89 8.18
CA ALA A 203 -7.46 -16.92 7.00
C ALA A 203 -6.69 -17.45 5.79
N ILE A 204 -7.30 -18.37 5.05
CA ILE A 204 -6.79 -18.87 3.77
C ILE A 204 -7.79 -18.49 2.69
N ALA A 205 -7.34 -17.81 1.63
CA ALA A 205 -8.22 -17.41 0.53
C ALA A 205 -8.88 -18.66 -0.11
N LEU A 206 -10.21 -18.67 -0.21
CA LEU A 206 -10.94 -19.85 -0.71
C LEU A 206 -10.59 -20.21 -2.15
N GLY A 207 -10.24 -19.21 -2.97
CA GLY A 207 -9.85 -19.44 -4.36
C GLY A 207 -8.58 -20.27 -4.53
N SER A 208 -7.76 -20.44 -3.49
CA SER A 208 -6.58 -21.31 -3.52
C SER A 208 -6.83 -22.70 -2.95
N ILE A 209 -7.96 -22.92 -2.28
CA ILE A 209 -8.32 -24.18 -1.63
C ILE A 209 -9.01 -25.09 -2.63
N GLN A 210 -8.54 -26.32 -2.74
CA GLN A 210 -9.16 -27.35 -3.58
C GLN A 210 -10.08 -28.26 -2.75
N ASN A 211 -9.56 -28.81 -1.65
CA ASN A 211 -10.23 -29.78 -0.81
C ASN A 211 -9.77 -29.61 0.65
N ILE A 212 -10.54 -30.17 1.58
CA ILE A 212 -10.11 -30.39 2.97
C ILE A 212 -10.24 -31.88 3.26
N GLU A 213 -9.20 -32.49 3.81
CA GLU A 213 -9.13 -33.93 4.07
C GLU A 213 -8.74 -34.18 5.53
N ASP A 214 -9.32 -35.21 6.14
CA ASP A 214 -8.90 -35.72 7.45
C ASP A 214 -7.97 -36.92 7.22
N ILE A 215 -6.69 -36.77 7.56
CA ILE A 215 -5.63 -37.72 7.22
C ILE A 215 -5.10 -38.39 8.48
N PRO A 216 -5.25 -39.72 8.63
CA PRO A 216 -4.61 -40.45 9.72
C PRO A 216 -3.09 -40.30 9.69
N VAL A 217 -2.46 -40.08 10.85
CA VAL A 217 -0.99 -39.86 10.93
C VAL A 217 -0.19 -41.03 10.33
N LYS A 218 -0.70 -42.25 10.45
CA LYS A 218 -0.12 -43.47 9.86
C LYS A 218 -0.03 -43.46 8.33
N ASP A 219 -0.84 -42.64 7.66
CA ASP A 219 -0.88 -42.56 6.18
C ASP A 219 0.09 -41.49 5.64
N ILE A 220 0.73 -40.72 6.52
CA ILE A 220 1.79 -39.77 6.19
C ILE A 220 3.07 -40.52 5.90
N LYS A 221 3.70 -40.22 4.76
CA LYS A 221 4.96 -40.83 4.32
C LYS A 221 6.05 -39.77 4.22
N TYR A 222 7.30 -40.23 4.16
CA TYR A 222 8.46 -39.35 3.96
C TYR A 222 9.10 -39.58 2.59
N VAL A 223 9.34 -38.50 1.86
CA VAL A 223 10.12 -38.48 0.61
C VAL A 223 11.13 -37.35 0.74
N GLU A 224 12.42 -37.66 0.62
CA GLU A 224 13.51 -36.68 0.75
C GLU A 224 13.41 -35.80 2.01
N ALA A 225 13.08 -36.42 3.15
CA ALA A 225 12.85 -35.76 4.45
C ALA A 225 11.65 -34.78 4.51
N LYS A 226 10.75 -34.80 3.52
CA LYS A 226 9.48 -34.06 3.56
C LYS A 226 8.32 -35.01 3.82
N GLU A 227 7.38 -34.58 4.65
CA GLU A 227 6.12 -35.26 4.85
C GLU A 227 5.25 -35.12 3.59
N VAL A 228 4.70 -36.23 3.11
CA VAL A 228 3.83 -36.29 1.93
C VAL A 228 2.64 -37.19 2.19
N ILE A 229 1.53 -36.90 1.52
CA ILE A 229 0.34 -37.77 1.46
C ILE A 229 0.09 -38.21 0.03
N HIS A 230 -0.54 -39.37 -0.13
CA HIS A 230 -0.96 -39.86 -1.44
C HIS A 230 -2.47 -39.69 -1.60
N LEU A 231 -2.88 -38.66 -2.34
CA LEU A 231 -4.28 -38.30 -2.52
C LEU A 231 -4.65 -38.43 -4.00
N ARG A 232 -5.57 -39.37 -4.31
CA ARG A 232 -6.10 -39.60 -5.67
C ARG A 232 -5.02 -39.80 -6.75
N GLY A 233 -3.93 -40.49 -6.41
CA GLY A 233 -2.82 -40.75 -7.34
C GLY A 233 -1.76 -39.65 -7.40
N LEU A 234 -1.92 -38.56 -6.64
CA LEU A 234 -0.94 -37.48 -6.52
C LEU A 234 -0.18 -37.60 -5.21
N VAL A 235 1.12 -37.30 -5.25
CA VAL A 235 1.96 -37.13 -4.07
C VAL A 235 1.94 -35.65 -3.70
N ILE A 236 1.29 -35.32 -2.59
CA ILE A 236 1.13 -33.93 -2.13
C ILE A 236 2.02 -33.72 -0.90
N PRO A 237 2.96 -32.75 -0.93
CA PRO A 237 3.73 -32.38 0.25
C PRO A 237 2.82 -31.73 1.29
N ILE A 238 2.99 -32.11 2.56
CA ILE A 238 2.27 -31.49 3.67
C ILE A 238 3.19 -30.56 4.45
N ILE A 239 2.63 -29.44 4.88
CA ILE A 239 3.29 -28.38 5.64
C ILE A 239 2.50 -28.23 6.93
N ARG A 240 3.16 -28.49 8.05
CA ARG A 240 2.58 -28.27 9.36
C ARG A 240 2.69 -26.80 9.73
N LEU A 241 1.55 -26.10 9.75
CA LEU A 241 1.56 -24.65 9.93
C LEU A 241 2.01 -24.24 11.34
N ASP A 242 1.74 -25.04 12.35
CA ASP A 242 2.22 -24.81 13.71
C ASP A 242 3.76 -24.77 13.78
N LYS A 243 4.45 -25.69 13.09
CA LYS A 243 5.93 -25.68 12.99
C LYS A 243 6.43 -24.48 12.18
N LEU A 244 5.71 -24.11 11.13
CA LEU A 244 6.10 -23.00 10.26
C LEU A 244 5.94 -21.63 10.95
N LEU A 245 4.91 -21.50 11.80
CA LEU A 245 4.60 -20.30 12.57
C LEU A 245 5.35 -20.25 13.92
N ASP A 246 6.32 -21.15 14.14
CA ASP A 246 7.10 -21.25 15.38
C ASP A 246 6.22 -21.36 16.65
N SER A 247 5.10 -22.07 16.51
CA SER A 247 4.16 -22.30 17.62
C SER A 247 4.70 -23.35 18.59
N ALA A 248 4.28 -23.27 19.86
CA ALA A 248 4.67 -24.22 20.89
C ALA A 248 4.34 -25.67 20.47
N PRO A 249 5.24 -26.65 20.70
CA PRO A 249 4.98 -28.05 20.35
C PRO A 249 3.75 -28.60 21.09
N ARG A 250 3.02 -29.54 20.48
CA ARG A 250 1.97 -30.29 21.20
C ARG A 250 2.60 -31.26 22.18
N GLU A 251 1.93 -31.46 23.31
CA GLU A 251 2.28 -32.53 24.26
C GLU A 251 1.95 -33.92 23.68
N GLU A 252 0.88 -34.03 22.88
CA GLU A 252 0.45 -35.27 22.23
C GLU A 252 0.14 -35.04 20.73
N GLU A 253 0.58 -35.98 19.87
CA GLU A 253 0.18 -35.98 18.46
C GLU A 253 -1.22 -36.59 18.31
N PRO A 254 -2.12 -35.94 17.55
CA PRO A 254 -3.46 -36.49 17.29
C PRO A 254 -3.39 -37.72 16.39
N GLU A 255 -4.42 -38.56 16.43
CA GLU A 255 -4.51 -39.75 15.57
C GLU A 255 -4.71 -39.42 14.08
N SER A 256 -5.35 -38.28 13.80
CA SER A 256 -5.55 -37.73 12.47
C SER A 256 -5.29 -36.23 12.41
N LEU A 257 -4.97 -35.74 11.21
CA LEU A 257 -4.66 -34.34 10.92
C LEU A 257 -5.69 -33.79 9.94
N THR A 258 -6.20 -32.60 10.23
CA THR A 258 -7.00 -31.84 9.25
C THR A 258 -6.05 -31.15 8.29
N VAL A 259 -6.16 -31.46 6.99
CA VAL A 259 -5.27 -30.96 5.94
C VAL A 259 -6.07 -30.18 4.90
N VAL A 260 -5.77 -28.89 4.77
CA VAL A 260 -6.31 -28.02 3.73
C VAL A 260 -5.44 -28.13 2.47
N ILE A 261 -5.97 -28.72 1.40
CA ILE A 261 -5.26 -28.88 0.14
C ILE A 261 -5.38 -27.59 -0.67
N VAL A 262 -4.25 -26.96 -0.95
CA VAL A 262 -4.14 -25.72 -1.72
C VAL A 262 -3.43 -25.95 -3.06
N LYS A 263 -3.77 -25.14 -4.06
CA LYS A 263 -3.25 -25.24 -5.43
C LYS A 263 -2.72 -23.90 -5.93
N LYS A 264 -1.59 -23.94 -6.63
CA LYS A 264 -1.05 -22.82 -7.43
C LYS A 264 -0.50 -23.32 -8.75
N GLY A 265 -1.14 -22.93 -9.86
CA GLY A 265 -0.83 -23.49 -11.17
C GLY A 265 -1.01 -25.01 -11.13
N GLU A 266 0.01 -25.79 -11.50
CA GLU A 266 -0.03 -27.26 -11.43
C GLU A 266 0.50 -27.85 -10.11
N LYS A 267 0.90 -27.01 -9.16
CA LYS A 267 1.45 -27.45 -7.87
C LYS A 267 0.38 -27.55 -6.79
N TYR A 268 0.53 -28.53 -5.92
CA TYR A 268 -0.32 -28.76 -4.75
C TYR A 268 0.52 -28.76 -3.47
N ALA A 269 -0.07 -28.30 -2.37
CA ALA A 269 0.43 -28.48 -1.02
C ALA A 269 -0.73 -28.75 -0.06
N GLY A 270 -0.48 -29.51 1.00
CA GLY A 270 -1.42 -29.71 2.11
C GLY A 270 -1.00 -28.89 3.31
N LEU A 271 -1.87 -28.05 3.85
CA LEU A 271 -1.61 -27.25 5.03
C LEU A 271 -2.31 -27.91 6.23
N VAL A 272 -1.52 -28.36 7.20
CA VAL A 272 -2.08 -28.94 8.43
C VAL A 272 -2.56 -27.82 9.34
N VAL A 273 -3.82 -27.90 9.76
CA VAL A 273 -4.49 -26.96 10.66
C VAL A 273 -5.08 -27.71 11.85
N ASP A 274 -5.39 -26.98 12.92
CA ASP A 274 -5.94 -27.57 14.14
C ASP A 274 -7.45 -27.67 14.08
N ASN A 275 -8.10 -26.60 13.62
CA ASN A 275 -9.54 -26.54 13.53
C ASN A 275 -10.00 -25.72 12.33
N LEU A 276 -11.21 -26.02 11.85
CA LEU A 276 -11.88 -25.29 10.79
C LEU A 276 -13.00 -24.47 11.43
N ILE A 277 -12.85 -23.15 11.44
CA ILE A 277 -13.86 -22.25 12.00
C ILE A 277 -15.02 -22.11 11.01
N GLY A 278 -14.71 -21.97 9.72
CA GLY A 278 -15.70 -21.88 8.65
C GLY A 278 -15.36 -20.86 7.58
N GLN A 279 -16.26 -20.70 6.62
CA GLN A 279 -16.12 -19.70 5.56
C GLN A 279 -16.62 -18.33 6.03
N GLN A 280 -15.87 -17.28 5.71
CA GLN A 280 -16.25 -15.90 5.99
C GLN A 280 -15.79 -14.95 4.87
N GLU A 281 -16.58 -13.91 4.61
CA GLU A 281 -16.14 -12.75 3.83
C GLU A 281 -15.31 -11.83 4.71
N ILE A 282 -14.07 -11.59 4.30
CA ILE A 282 -13.11 -10.79 5.05
C ILE A 282 -12.59 -9.64 4.22
N VAL A 283 -12.30 -8.53 4.89
CA VAL A 283 -11.67 -7.36 4.28
C VAL A 283 -10.17 -7.47 4.46
N ILE A 284 -9.41 -7.47 3.37
CA ILE A 284 -7.94 -7.50 3.44
C ILE A 284 -7.43 -6.10 3.79
N LYS A 285 -6.59 -6.03 4.83
CA LYS A 285 -5.81 -4.85 5.19
C LYS A 285 -4.32 -5.16 5.04
N SER A 286 -3.58 -4.22 4.44
CA SER A 286 -2.13 -4.29 4.38
C SER A 286 -1.53 -4.17 5.79
N LEU A 287 -0.51 -4.96 6.08
CA LEU A 287 0.25 -4.90 7.34
C LEU A 287 1.29 -3.76 7.37
N GLY A 288 1.38 -2.97 6.30
CA GLY A 288 2.31 -1.86 6.18
C GLY A 288 3.78 -2.28 6.07
N LYS A 289 4.68 -1.30 5.96
CA LYS A 289 6.12 -1.53 5.72
C LYS A 289 6.87 -2.16 6.90
N TYR A 290 6.31 -2.15 8.10
CA TYR A 290 6.98 -2.65 9.30
C TYR A 290 6.96 -4.17 9.41
N ILE A 291 6.02 -4.82 8.71
CA ILE A 291 5.87 -6.29 8.67
C ILE A 291 6.15 -6.77 7.24
N ASN A 292 7.23 -6.26 6.64
CA ASN A 292 7.61 -6.57 5.25
C ASN A 292 8.51 -7.81 5.13
N ASN A 293 8.68 -8.56 6.22
CA ASN A 293 9.71 -9.61 6.33
C ASN A 293 9.15 -11.03 6.42
N ASN A 294 7.83 -11.20 6.46
CA ASN A 294 7.23 -12.52 6.54
C ASN A 294 6.49 -12.85 5.23
N LYS A 295 7.18 -13.56 4.33
CA LYS A 295 6.62 -14.03 3.04
C LYS A 295 5.33 -14.84 3.24
N LEU A 296 5.13 -15.40 4.42
CA LEU A 296 3.98 -16.24 4.75
C LEU A 296 2.66 -15.46 4.88
N ILE A 297 2.67 -14.15 5.10
CA ILE A 297 1.46 -13.37 5.40
C ILE A 297 1.21 -12.34 4.31
N SER A 298 0.04 -12.41 3.68
CA SER A 298 -0.40 -11.46 2.63
C SER A 298 -1.08 -10.22 3.18
N GLY A 299 -1.61 -10.28 4.40
CA GLY A 299 -2.31 -9.19 5.04
C GLY A 299 -2.96 -9.62 6.36
N ALA A 300 -3.83 -8.77 6.89
CA ALA A 300 -4.66 -9.09 8.04
C ALA A 300 -6.09 -8.64 7.83
N THR A 301 -6.99 -9.17 8.64
CA THR A 301 -8.38 -8.76 8.70
C THR A 301 -8.82 -8.56 10.14
N ILE A 302 -9.87 -7.74 10.33
CA ILE A 302 -10.51 -7.54 11.64
C ILE A 302 -11.82 -8.30 11.60
N LEU A 303 -11.98 -9.26 12.49
CA LEU A 303 -13.15 -10.10 12.63
C LEU A 303 -14.30 -9.34 13.31
N GLY A 304 -15.51 -9.93 13.29
CA GLY A 304 -16.71 -9.29 13.85
C GLY A 304 -16.67 -9.11 15.37
N ASP A 305 -15.84 -9.91 16.06
CA ASP A 305 -15.54 -9.80 17.50
C ASP A 305 -14.45 -8.76 17.81
N GLY A 306 -13.85 -8.15 16.79
CA GLY A 306 -12.78 -7.17 16.90
C GLY A 306 -11.38 -7.79 16.95
N GLU A 307 -11.25 -9.11 16.95
CA GLU A 307 -9.95 -9.78 16.89
C GLU A 307 -9.31 -9.63 15.52
N VAL A 308 -7.98 -9.69 15.49
CA VAL A 308 -7.21 -9.64 14.25
C VAL A 308 -6.85 -11.05 13.82
N ALA A 309 -7.13 -11.40 12.57
CA ALA A 309 -6.68 -12.64 11.96
C ALA A 309 -5.72 -12.35 10.81
N LEU A 310 -4.65 -13.13 10.72
CA LEU A 310 -3.65 -13.01 9.65
C LEU A 310 -4.07 -13.83 8.42
N ILE A 311 -3.81 -13.30 7.23
CA ILE A 311 -4.15 -13.93 5.95
C ILE A 311 -2.90 -14.61 5.39
N LEU A 312 -2.92 -15.94 5.30
CA LEU A 312 -1.80 -16.74 4.83
C LEU A 312 -1.61 -16.58 3.32
N ASP A 313 -0.40 -16.22 2.88
CA ASP A 313 0.01 -16.28 1.49
C ASP A 313 0.52 -17.68 1.12
N VAL A 314 -0.43 -18.52 0.71
CA VAL A 314 -0.15 -19.89 0.27
C VAL A 314 0.80 -19.97 -0.93
N ASN A 315 0.96 -18.88 -1.70
CA ASN A 315 1.83 -18.88 -2.87
C ASN A 315 3.31 -18.97 -2.52
N THR A 316 3.69 -18.57 -1.30
CA THR A 316 5.05 -18.61 -0.80
C THR A 316 5.41 -19.98 -0.22
N LEU A 317 4.42 -20.85 -0.05
CA LEU A 317 4.55 -22.19 0.50
C LEU A 317 4.75 -23.28 -0.57
N MET A 318 4.68 -22.93 -1.86
CA MET A 318 4.67 -23.86 -3.02
C MET A 318 5.75 -23.58 -4.08
#